data_AF-A0A3C0L8N8-F1
#
_entry.id   AF-A0A3C0L8N8-F1
#
_cell.length_a   1.000
_cell.length_b   1.000
_cell.length_c   1.000
_cell.angle_alpha   90.00
_cell.angle_beta   90.00
_cell.angle_gamma   90.00
#
_symmetry.space_group_name_H-M   'P 1'
#
loop_
_entity.id
_entity.type
_entity.pdbx_description
1 polymer ?
#
loop_
_entity_poly.entity_id
_entity_poly.type
_entity_poly.pdbx_seq_one_letter_code
_entity_poly.pdbx_strand_id
1 'polypeptide(L)'
;MLETIISKYLLNALLLSLVSIFYSFLKNKLGEDRASTIKEAILSSMLWAEEELGIGNGSQKWEIAWKKLIEILADKNIKLRKSEEKTVKTMMKANVGRINQQRYDLLLKKKLIKDKGPIQQSLMTK
;
A
#
# COMPACT_ATOMS: atom_id res chain seq x y z
N MET A 1 34.25 -46.10 6.05
CA MET A 1 35.06 -44.98 5.50
C MET A 1 34.32 -44.26 4.38
N LEU A 2 33.96 -44.93 3.28
CA LEU A 2 33.26 -44.30 2.14
C LEU A 2 31.84 -43.80 2.49
N GLU A 3 31.06 -44.59 3.24
CA GLU A 3 29.72 -44.19 3.70
C GLU A 3 29.74 -42.96 4.60
N THR A 4 30.77 -42.82 5.44
CA THR A 4 30.95 -41.68 6.35
C THR A 4 31.29 -40.39 5.60
N ILE A 5 31.96 -40.52 4.46
CA ILE A 5 32.30 -39.41 3.57
C ILE A 5 31.03 -38.99 2.81
N ILE A 6 30.30 -39.95 2.23
CA ILE A 6 29.07 -39.68 1.48
C ILE A 6 27.99 -39.07 2.40
N SER A 7 27.77 -39.63 3.59
CA SER A 7 26.76 -39.11 4.53
C SER A 7 27.05 -37.68 4.96
N LYS A 8 28.33 -37.31 5.15
CA LYS A 8 28.75 -35.95 5.52
C LYS A 8 28.47 -34.94 4.41
N TYR A 9 28.74 -35.28 3.15
CA TYR A 9 28.42 -34.39 2.03
C TYR A 9 26.92 -34.29 1.76
N LEU A 10 26.18 -35.38 1.94
CA LEU A 10 24.73 -35.42 1.77
C LEU A 10 24.01 -34.59 2.84
N LEU A 11 24.46 -34.66 4.10
CA LEU A 11 23.95 -33.85 5.19
C LEU A 11 24.22 -32.35 4.98
N ASN A 12 25.41 -32.00 4.49
CA ASN A 12 25.76 -30.61 4.16
C ASN A 12 24.94 -30.06 2.97
N ALA A 13 24.72 -30.88 1.94
CA ALA A 13 23.88 -30.51 0.80
C ALA A 13 22.42 -30.30 1.22
N LEU A 14 21.89 -31.16 2.10
CA LEU A 14 20.55 -31.02 2.67
C LEU A 14 20.44 -29.71 3.48
N LEU A 15 21.44 -29.40 4.31
CA LEU A 15 21.47 -28.17 5.11
C LEU A 15 21.47 -26.92 4.21
N LEU A 16 22.30 -26.90 3.17
CA LEU A 16 22.35 -25.80 2.20
C LEU A 16 21.02 -25.63 1.47
N SER A 17 20.37 -26.73 1.10
CA SER A 17 19.05 -26.71 0.47
C SER A 17 17.99 -26.10 1.41
N LEU A 18 17.96 -26.53 2.67
CA LEU A 18 17.00 -26.04 3.66
C LEU A 18 17.17 -24.54 3.93
N VAL A 19 18.41 -24.09 4.10
CA VAL A 19 18.74 -22.67 4.32
C VAL A 19 18.37 -21.82 3.10
N SER A 20 18.60 -22.32 1.88
CA SER A 20 18.24 -21.63 0.64
C SER A 20 16.73 -21.48 0.46
N ILE A 21 15.97 -22.54 0.73
CA ILE A 21 14.50 -22.53 0.68
C ILE A 21 13.95 -21.56 1.72
N PHE A 22 14.45 -21.64 2.96
CA PHE A 22 14.01 -20.78 4.06
C PHE A 22 14.31 -19.29 3.78
N TYR A 23 15.52 -18.98 3.30
CA TYR A 23 15.89 -17.63 2.91
C TYR A 23 15.00 -17.09 1.77
N SER A 24 14.72 -17.90 0.76
CA SER A 24 13.84 -17.51 -0.36
C SER A 24 12.41 -17.27 0.13
N PHE A 25 11.89 -18.12 1.01
CA PHE A 25 10.58 -17.96 1.61
C PHE A 25 10.47 -16.67 2.42
N LEU A 26 11.43 -16.41 3.32
CA LEU A 26 11.48 -15.16 4.09
C LEU A 26 11.56 -13.94 3.19
N LYS A 27 12.44 -13.95 2.18
CA LYS A 27 12.59 -12.84 1.25
C LYS A 27 11.29 -12.56 0.48
N ASN A 28 10.58 -13.60 0.05
CA ASN A 28 9.34 -13.45 -0.70
C ASN A 28 8.20 -12.93 0.19
N LYS A 29 7.99 -13.51 1.38
CA LYS A 29 6.95 -13.06 2.32
C LYS A 29 7.20 -11.64 2.84
N LEU A 30 8.43 -11.36 3.29
CA LEU A 30 8.81 -10.06 3.82
C LEU A 30 8.78 -8.97 2.73
N GLY A 31 9.11 -9.34 1.49
CA GLY A 31 9.00 -8.46 0.32
C GLY A 31 7.55 -8.13 -0.03
N GLU A 32 6.66 -9.11 0.03
CA GLU A 32 5.22 -8.95 -0.22
C GLU A 32 4.56 -8.04 0.83
N ASP A 33 4.83 -8.28 2.12
CA ASP A 33 4.30 -7.46 3.22
C ASP A 33 4.77 -6.00 3.12
N ARG A 34 6.04 -5.78 2.79
CA ARG A 34 6.59 -4.44 2.55
C ARG A 34 5.96 -3.76 1.34
N ALA A 35 5.76 -4.51 0.25
CA ALA A 35 5.12 -3.96 -0.96
C ALA A 35 3.66 -3.59 -0.71
N SER A 36 2.92 -4.41 0.04
CA SER A 36 1.53 -4.11 0.44
C SER A 36 1.49 -2.84 1.30
N THR A 37 2.36 -2.75 2.30
CA THR A 37 2.48 -1.58 3.18
C THR A 37 2.75 -0.28 2.40
N ILE A 38 3.62 -0.33 1.38
CA ILE A 38 3.90 0.83 0.52
C ILE A 38 2.67 1.21 -0.31
N LYS A 39 1.93 0.24 -0.85
CA LYS A 39 0.69 0.50 -1.60
C LYS A 39 -0.37 1.15 -0.72
N GLU A 40 -0.56 0.65 0.50
CA GLU A 40 -1.48 1.25 1.46
C GLU A 40 -1.07 2.66 1.83
N ALA A 41 0.22 2.88 2.13
CA ALA A 41 0.74 4.20 2.46
C ALA A 41 0.56 5.20 1.31
N ILE A 42 0.74 4.77 0.05
CA ILE A 42 0.46 5.58 -1.15
C ILE A 42 -1.01 6.03 -1.17
N LEU A 43 -1.95 5.12 -0.93
CA LEU A 43 -3.37 5.45 -0.96
C LEU A 43 -3.75 6.39 0.18
N SER A 44 -3.30 6.09 1.40
CA SER A 44 -3.56 6.92 2.57
C SER A 44 -3.01 8.34 2.41
N SER A 45 -1.79 8.49 1.89
CA SER A 45 -1.19 9.81 1.71
C SER A 45 -1.89 10.65 0.65
N MET A 46 -2.32 10.01 -0.44
CA MET A 46 -3.06 10.68 -1.52
C MET A 46 -4.48 11.08 -1.08
N LEU A 47 -5.19 10.23 -0.33
CA LEU A 47 -6.49 10.55 0.23
C LEU A 47 -6.40 11.72 1.23
N TRP A 48 -5.37 11.71 2.06
CA TRP A 48 -5.13 12.78 3.02
C TRP A 48 -4.85 14.12 2.33
N ALA A 49 -3.99 14.13 1.29
CA ALA A 49 -3.71 15.35 0.53
C ALA A 49 -4.93 15.88 -0.23
N GLU A 50 -5.79 15.00 -0.71
CA GLU A 50 -7.09 15.38 -1.22
C GLU A 50 -7.93 16.06 -0.13
N GLU A 51 -8.12 15.40 1.02
CA GLU A 51 -8.89 15.95 2.14
C GLU A 51 -8.46 17.37 2.50
N GLU A 52 -7.16 17.59 2.67
CA GLU A 52 -6.57 18.86 3.07
C GLU A 52 -6.74 19.98 2.03
N LEU A 53 -6.45 19.70 0.75
CA LEU A 53 -6.42 20.74 -0.29
C LEU A 53 -7.71 20.90 -1.10
N GLY A 54 -8.73 20.08 -0.86
CA GLY A 54 -10.01 20.16 -1.57
C GLY A 54 -9.87 19.85 -3.07
N ILE A 55 -10.77 20.35 -3.93
CA ILE A 55 -10.70 20.18 -5.39
C ILE A 55 -9.97 21.39 -6.00
N GLY A 56 -9.04 21.18 -6.94
CA GLY A 56 -8.45 22.27 -7.76
C GLY A 56 -6.93 22.48 -7.69
N ASN A 57 -6.20 21.85 -6.76
CA ASN A 57 -4.76 22.12 -6.55
C ASN A 57 -3.83 20.94 -6.89
N GLY A 58 -3.94 20.40 -8.11
CA GLY A 58 -3.28 19.14 -8.50
C GLY A 58 -1.77 19.07 -8.20
N SER A 59 -0.99 20.08 -8.58
CA SER A 59 0.48 20.03 -8.38
C SER A 59 0.88 20.04 -6.90
N GLN A 60 0.25 20.90 -6.10
CA GLN A 60 0.55 21.03 -4.67
C GLN A 60 0.12 19.78 -3.89
N LYS A 61 -0.98 19.14 -4.28
CA LYS A 61 -1.41 17.87 -3.70
C LYS A 61 -0.38 16.77 -3.85
N TRP A 62 0.33 16.72 -4.97
CA TRP A 62 1.37 15.70 -5.16
C TRP A 62 2.56 15.91 -4.25
N GLU A 63 2.97 17.15 -4.03
CA GLU A 63 4.06 17.45 -3.11
C GLU A 63 3.68 17.13 -1.66
N ILE A 64 2.46 17.49 -1.26
CA ILE A 64 1.96 17.22 0.08
C ILE A 64 1.74 15.72 0.30
N ALA A 65 1.12 15.01 -0.65
CA ALA A 65 0.96 13.57 -0.60
C ALA A 65 2.31 12.85 -0.55
N TRP A 66 3.32 13.36 -1.27
CA TRP A 66 4.67 12.80 -1.24
C TRP A 66 5.30 12.98 0.15
N LYS A 67 5.24 14.18 0.73
CA LYS A 67 5.73 14.42 2.09
C LYS A 67 5.05 13.51 3.11
N LYS A 68 3.72 13.39 3.04
CA LYS A 68 2.94 12.54 3.95
C LYS A 68 3.23 11.06 3.76
N LEU A 69 3.51 10.62 2.52
CA LEU A 69 3.95 9.25 2.25
C LEU A 69 5.27 8.93 2.95
N ILE A 70 6.27 9.83 2.85
CA ILE A 70 7.57 9.63 3.50
C ILE A 70 7.42 9.57 5.02
N GLU A 71 6.53 10.38 5.60
CA GLU A 71 6.20 10.35 7.02
C GLU A 71 5.61 8.98 7.43
N ILE A 72 4.57 8.50 6.74
CA ILE A 72 3.94 7.20 7.03
C ILE A 72 4.93 6.04 6.89
N LEU A 73 5.81 6.10 5.88
CA LEU A 73 6.83 5.07 5.68
C LEU A 73 7.91 5.12 6.76
N ALA A 74 8.30 6.31 7.21
CA ALA A 74 9.26 6.48 8.31
C ALA A 74 8.72 5.91 9.63
N ASP A 75 7.45 6.15 9.95
CA ASP A 75 6.78 5.58 11.14
C ASP A 75 6.79 4.05 11.13
N LYS A 76 6.72 3.45 9.93
CA LYS A 76 6.80 2.00 9.74
C LYS A 76 8.22 1.47 9.58
N ASN A 77 9.23 2.31 9.80
CA ASN A 77 10.65 2.01 9.63
C ASN A 77 11.02 1.52 8.20
N ILE A 78 10.24 1.96 7.20
CA ILE A 78 10.47 1.64 5.79
C ILE A 78 11.18 2.81 5.14
N LYS A 79 12.42 2.59 4.70
CA LYS A 79 13.16 3.54 3.85
C LYS A 79 13.02 3.12 2.38
N LEU A 80 12.64 4.09 1.54
CA LEU A 80 12.67 3.91 0.10
C LEU A 80 14.10 4.07 -0.41
N ARG A 81 14.52 3.16 -1.28
CA ARG A 81 15.75 3.34 -2.06
C ARG A 81 15.47 4.28 -3.24
N LYS A 82 16.51 4.93 -3.77
CA LYS A 82 16.38 5.80 -4.96
C LYS A 82 15.69 5.12 -6.15
N SER A 83 15.94 3.83 -6.36
CA SER A 83 15.27 3.03 -7.40
C SER A 83 13.77 2.84 -7.15
N GLU A 84 13.36 2.76 -5.89
CA GLU A 84 11.97 2.56 -5.50
C GLU A 84 11.18 3.87 -5.53
N GLU A 85 11.82 5.00 -5.20
CA GLU A 85 11.18 6.32 -5.24
C GLU A 85 10.57 6.63 -6.61
N LYS A 86 11.28 6.31 -7.70
CA LYS A 86 10.76 6.52 -9.07
C LYS A 86 9.49 5.69 -9.29
N THR A 87 9.52 4.42 -8.90
CA THR A 87 8.39 3.50 -9.05
C THR A 87 7.19 3.94 -8.22
N VAL A 88 7.42 4.34 -6.97
CA VAL A 88 6.39 4.84 -6.07
C VAL A 88 5.77 6.13 -6.62
N LYS A 89 6.58 7.09 -7.10
CA LYS A 89 6.08 8.31 -7.76
C LYS A 89 5.21 7.99 -8.98
N THR A 90 5.61 7.02 -9.81
CA THR A 90 4.80 6.57 -10.94
C THR A 90 3.49 5.93 -10.49
N MET A 91 3.51 5.08 -9.46
CA MET A 91 2.30 4.46 -8.89
C MET A 91 1.36 5.51 -8.29
N MET A 92 1.87 6.51 -7.61
CA MET A 92 1.06 7.64 -7.11
C MET A 92 0.39 8.36 -8.28
N LYS A 93 1.15 8.76 -9.30
CA LYS A 93 0.61 9.43 -10.50
C LYS A 93 -0.46 8.61 -11.23
N ALA A 94 -0.30 7.29 -11.29
CA ALA A 94 -1.29 6.41 -11.90
C ALA A 94 -2.60 6.32 -11.10
N ASN A 95 -2.54 6.43 -9.77
CA ASN A 95 -3.73 6.32 -8.90
C ASN A 95 -4.54 7.62 -8.77
N VAL A 96 -4.03 8.74 -9.29
CA VAL A 96 -4.66 10.07 -9.19
C VAL A 96 -6.10 10.07 -9.68
N GLY A 97 -6.32 9.58 -10.91
CA GLY A 97 -7.65 9.60 -11.52
C GLY A 97 -8.66 8.81 -10.70
N ARG A 98 -8.24 7.63 -10.21
CA ARG A 98 -9.05 6.75 -9.38
C ARG A 98 -9.42 7.39 -8.04
N ILE A 99 -8.46 8.02 -7.36
CA ILE A 99 -8.69 8.66 -6.06
C ILE A 99 -9.60 9.88 -6.21
N ASN A 100 -9.41 10.68 -7.25
CA ASN A 100 -10.30 11.81 -7.55
C ASN A 100 -11.73 11.33 -7.76
N GLN A 101 -11.94 10.30 -8.59
CA GLN A 101 -13.25 9.70 -8.83
C GLN A 101 -13.89 9.17 -7.54
N GLN A 102 -13.15 8.44 -6.72
CA GLN A 102 -13.66 7.94 -5.43
C GLN A 102 -14.16 9.07 -4.53
N ARG A 103 -13.44 10.21 -4.49
CA ARG A 103 -13.88 11.37 -3.72
C ARG A 103 -15.12 12.03 -4.33
N TYR A 104 -15.17 12.20 -5.65
CA TYR A 104 -16.37 12.72 -6.32
C TYR A 104 -17.59 11.83 -6.06
N ASP A 105 -17.45 10.51 -6.12
CA ASP A 105 -18.52 9.56 -5.84
C ASP A 105 -18.98 9.64 -4.38
N LEU A 106 -18.04 9.75 -3.43
CA LEU A 106 -18.36 9.91 -2.01
C LEU A 106 -19.07 11.25 -1.74
N LEU A 107 -18.61 12.34 -2.36
CA LEU A 107 -19.25 13.66 -2.25
C LEU A 107 -20.65 13.66 -2.88
N LEU A 108 -20.82 13.00 -4.03
CA LEU A 108 -22.11 12.84 -4.70
C LEU A 108 -23.07 12.03 -3.82
N LYS A 109 -22.63 10.89 -3.29
CA LYS A 109 -23.43 10.09 -2.34
C LYS A 109 -23.79 10.90 -1.09
N LYS A 110 -22.86 11.66 -0.53
CA LYS A 110 -23.12 12.51 0.65
C LYS A 110 -24.15 13.61 0.33
N LYS A 111 -24.07 14.24 -0.85
CA LYS A 111 -25.10 15.18 -1.33
C LYS A 111 -26.45 14.50 -1.47
N LEU A 112 -26.52 13.34 -2.10
CA LEU A 112 -27.77 12.58 -2.26
C LEU A 112 -28.40 12.18 -0.91
N ILE A 113 -27.60 11.83 0.09
CA ILE A 113 -28.09 11.52 1.44
C ILE A 113 -28.58 12.81 2.14
N LYS A 114 -27.85 13.92 1.97
CA LYS A 114 -28.22 15.22 2.53
C LYS A 114 -29.52 15.77 1.91
N ASP A 115 -29.69 15.63 0.60
CA ASP A 115 -30.90 16.05 -0.13
C ASP A 115 -32.10 15.14 0.16
N LYS A 116 -31.86 13.87 0.55
CA LYS A 116 -32.94 12.94 0.90
C LYS A 116 -33.55 13.18 2.29
N GLY A 117 -32.88 13.91 3.19
CA GLY A 117 -33.39 14.22 4.53
C GLY A 117 -33.87 13.00 5.34
N PRO A 118 -34.33 13.16 6.60
CA PRO A 118 -34.82 12.07 7.42
C PRO A 118 -36.27 11.67 7.07
N ILE A 119 -36.59 11.38 5.80
CA ILE A 119 -37.98 11.16 5.35
C ILE A 119 -38.28 9.69 4.96
N GLN A 120 -37.44 8.71 5.32
CA GLN A 120 -37.70 7.31 4.95
C GLN A 120 -37.61 6.28 6.09
N GLN A 121 -37.80 6.70 7.33
CA GLN A 121 -38.05 5.75 8.44
C GLN A 121 -39.51 5.67 8.90
N SER A 122 -40.42 6.52 8.39
CA SER A 122 -41.83 6.53 8.81
C SER A 122 -42.80 5.78 7.90
N LEU A 123 -42.34 5.15 6.82
CA LEU A 123 -43.21 4.42 5.86
C LEU A 123 -43.16 2.89 5.97
N MET A 124 -42.52 2.34 7.01
CA MET A 124 -42.55 0.91 7.33
C MET A 124 -43.37 0.62 8.59
N THR A 125 -44.61 1.08 8.62
CA THR A 125 -45.66 0.53 9.51
C THR A 125 -47.01 0.77 8.85
N LYS A 126 -47.47 -0.21 8.07
CA LYS A 126 -48.87 -0.54 7.91
C LYS A 126 -48.98 -2.02 7.56
#